data_AF-A0A5C6CPY0-F1
#
_entry.id   AF-A0A5C6CPY0-F1
#
_cell.length_a   1.000
_cell.length_b   1.000
_cell.length_c   1.000
_cell.angle_alpha   90.00
_cell.angle_beta   90.00
_cell.angle_gamma   90.00
#
_symmetry.space_group_name_H-M   'P 1'
#
loop_
_entity.id
_entity.type
_entity.pdbx_description
1 polymer ?
#
loop_
_entity_poly.entity_id
_entity_poly.type
_entity_poly.pdbx_seq_one_letter_code
_entity_poly.pdbx_strand_id
1 'polypeptide(L)'
;MSRSLSRSSGRSDAPGRSDVPGHSDAPGRSDAPGHSDAPKKGTGLLKRRGFSLLEILLSIAILGGSLAVLSQLALTGTDAAREARELSMAQMICQTKLSEILLQNVSPQSVPNSSVESSDSGSMVPFFYSVDVQPASLDGLLAVRVTVEASDPDGGPALATYSLTRWMIDPALGLEAAEAAEQAAKDAEASTSQEAG
;
A
#
# COMPACT_ATOMS: atom_id res chain seq x y z
N MET A 1 32.93 -0.54 -14.30
CA MET A 1 32.83 -0.51 -15.78
C MET A 1 31.50 0.11 -16.15
N SER A 2 31.53 1.38 -16.54
CA SER A 2 30.37 2.23 -16.84
C SER A 2 29.90 2.05 -18.28
N ARG A 3 28.60 1.88 -18.52
CA ARG A 3 27.91 2.18 -19.78
C ARG A 3 26.48 2.63 -19.44
N SER A 4 26.18 3.93 -19.51
CA SER A 4 25.76 4.69 -20.70
C SER A 4 24.27 4.49 -21.01
N LEU A 5 23.45 5.39 -20.47
CA LEU A 5 22.04 5.61 -20.82
C LEU A 5 21.94 6.24 -22.22
N SER A 6 21.24 5.59 -23.15
CA SER A 6 20.91 6.14 -24.46
C SER A 6 19.44 6.58 -24.47
N ARG A 7 19.22 7.89 -24.69
CA ARG A 7 17.91 8.50 -24.93
C ARG A 7 17.46 8.18 -26.36
N SER A 8 16.17 7.93 -26.55
CA SER A 8 15.55 8.07 -27.87
C SER A 8 14.27 8.91 -27.76
N SER A 9 14.31 10.07 -28.43
CA SER A 9 13.18 10.96 -28.66
C SER A 9 12.64 10.66 -30.06
N GLY A 10 11.42 10.14 -30.16
CA GLY A 10 10.73 9.92 -31.43
C GLY A 10 9.48 10.79 -31.52
N ARG A 11 9.58 11.89 -32.26
CA ARG A 11 8.46 12.71 -32.75
C ARG A 11 8.29 12.38 -34.23
N SER A 12 7.10 12.03 -34.70
CA SER A 12 6.78 12.06 -36.13
C SER A 12 5.37 12.58 -36.37
N ASP A 13 5.32 13.79 -36.92
CA ASP A 13 4.15 14.41 -37.53
C ASP A 13 3.80 13.69 -38.84
N ALA A 14 2.52 13.68 -39.21
CA ALA A 14 2.04 13.29 -40.54
C ALA A 14 1.01 14.31 -41.04
N PRO A 15 1.23 14.90 -42.24
CA PRO A 15 0.13 15.40 -43.05
C PRO A 15 0.22 14.87 -44.49
N GLY A 16 -0.94 14.61 -45.11
CA GLY A 16 -0.97 14.19 -46.51
C GLY A 16 -2.38 14.07 -47.07
N ARG A 17 -2.81 15.13 -47.76
CA ARG A 17 -3.94 15.19 -48.70
C ARG A 17 -3.74 14.20 -49.86
N SER A 18 -4.83 13.77 -50.50
CA SER A 18 -4.84 13.55 -51.94
C SER A 18 -6.22 13.87 -52.53
N ASP A 19 -6.22 14.87 -53.42
CA ASP A 19 -7.30 15.28 -54.30
C ASP A 19 -7.31 14.41 -55.56
N VAL A 20 -8.48 14.22 -56.20
CA VAL A 20 -8.62 13.58 -57.51
C VAL A 20 -9.27 14.56 -58.50
N PRO A 21 -8.75 14.77 -59.73
CA PRO A 21 -9.26 15.78 -60.64
C PRO A 21 -10.05 15.25 -61.85
N GLY A 22 -11.06 16.04 -62.26
CA GLY A 22 -11.24 16.50 -63.64
C GLY A 22 -11.97 15.62 -64.67
N HIS A 23 -13.15 16.08 -65.09
CA HIS A 23 -13.60 15.90 -66.48
C HIS A 23 -14.34 17.15 -67.00
N SER A 24 -14.07 17.45 -68.26
CA SER A 24 -14.20 18.75 -68.92
C SER A 24 -15.34 18.77 -69.94
N ASP A 25 -16.05 19.89 -69.99
CA ASP A 25 -16.74 20.61 -71.08
C ASP A 25 -17.36 19.91 -72.31
N ALA A 26 -18.63 20.25 -72.60
CA ALA A 26 -19.00 21.03 -73.81
C ALA A 26 -20.46 21.58 -73.73
N PRO A 27 -20.80 22.69 -74.43
CA PRO A 27 -22.01 23.49 -74.20
C PRO A 27 -23.11 23.31 -75.26
N GLY A 28 -24.36 23.60 -74.90
CA GLY A 28 -25.50 23.68 -75.82
C GLY A 28 -26.61 24.57 -75.27
N ARG A 29 -26.79 25.75 -75.88
CA ARG A 29 -27.89 26.70 -75.67
C ARG A 29 -29.19 26.17 -76.29
N SER A 30 -30.33 26.41 -75.63
CA SER A 30 -31.52 27.01 -76.27
C SER A 30 -32.64 27.24 -75.24
N ASP A 31 -33.18 28.45 -75.28
CA ASP A 31 -34.14 29.06 -74.37
C ASP A 31 -35.56 28.47 -74.42
N ALA A 32 -36.27 28.50 -73.29
CA ALA A 32 -37.66 29.02 -73.19
C ALA A 32 -38.17 29.00 -71.73
N PRO A 33 -39.11 29.91 -71.37
CA PRO A 33 -39.27 30.42 -70.01
C PRO A 33 -40.41 29.73 -69.25
N GLY A 34 -40.27 29.60 -67.93
CA GLY A 34 -41.36 29.07 -67.14
C GLY A 34 -41.01 28.84 -65.68
N HIS A 35 -41.35 29.83 -64.88
CA HIS A 35 -41.93 29.67 -63.55
C HIS A 35 -41.07 29.17 -62.37
N SER A 36 -41.23 29.95 -61.30
CA SER A 36 -41.37 29.53 -59.91
C SER A 36 -40.19 28.86 -59.21
N ASP A 37 -39.77 29.56 -58.16
CA ASP A 37 -39.19 29.02 -56.93
C ASP A 37 -37.77 28.48 -57.01
N ALA A 38 -36.83 29.41 -56.83
CA ALA A 38 -35.55 29.08 -56.22
C ALA A 38 -35.80 28.39 -54.87
N PRO A 39 -35.33 27.14 -54.64
CA PRO A 39 -35.29 26.62 -53.30
C PRO A 39 -34.22 27.43 -52.56
N LYS A 40 -34.65 28.31 -51.66
CA LYS A 40 -33.77 28.82 -50.61
C LYS A 40 -33.27 27.58 -49.87
N LYS A 41 -32.04 27.16 -50.19
CA LYS A 41 -31.28 26.16 -49.43
C LYS A 41 -31.13 26.77 -48.05
N GLY A 42 -32.06 26.42 -47.16
CA GLY A 42 -32.09 26.90 -45.80
C GLY A 42 -30.81 26.45 -45.13
N THR A 43 -29.82 27.34 -45.07
CA THR A 43 -28.84 27.39 -44.00
C THR A 43 -29.58 27.79 -42.72
N GLY A 44 -30.48 26.92 -42.28
CA GLY A 44 -31.24 27.02 -41.05
C GLY A 44 -30.63 26.04 -40.08
N LEU A 45 -29.58 26.50 -39.42
CA LEU A 45 -28.98 26.01 -38.18
C LEU A 45 -29.52 24.65 -37.72
N LEU A 46 -28.67 23.62 -37.71
CA LEU A 46 -28.86 22.39 -36.92
C LEU A 46 -29.63 22.79 -35.65
N LYS A 47 -30.92 22.43 -35.61
CA LYS A 47 -31.85 22.90 -34.58
C LYS A 47 -31.29 22.38 -33.28
N ARG A 48 -30.53 23.23 -32.56
CA ARG A 48 -29.92 22.87 -31.29
C ARG A 48 -31.10 22.58 -30.37
N ARG A 49 -31.40 21.31 -30.20
CA ARG A 49 -32.36 20.85 -29.20
C ARG A 49 -31.74 21.24 -27.86
N GLY A 50 -32.35 22.22 -27.19
CA GLY A 50 -32.02 22.50 -25.81
C GLY A 50 -32.31 21.26 -24.95
N PHE A 51 -31.63 21.13 -23.82
CA PHE A 51 -31.87 20.04 -22.88
C PHE A 51 -33.33 20.04 -22.45
N SER A 52 -33.96 18.85 -22.50
CA SER A 52 -35.32 18.68 -21.98
C SER A 52 -35.30 18.86 -20.45
N LEU A 53 -36.39 19.37 -19.88
CA LEU A 53 -36.58 19.42 -18.43
C LEU A 53 -36.41 18.02 -17.82
N LEU A 54 -36.93 16.99 -18.49
CA LEU A 54 -36.75 15.58 -18.08
C LEU A 54 -35.26 15.20 -18.07
N GLU A 55 -34.49 15.64 -19.04
CA GLU A 55 -33.07 15.31 -19.17
C GLU A 55 -32.22 15.98 -18.09
N ILE A 56 -32.53 17.23 -17.73
CA ILE A 56 -31.88 17.92 -16.61
C ILE A 56 -32.23 17.23 -15.29
N LEU A 57 -33.49 16.86 -15.08
CA LEU A 57 -33.92 16.12 -13.89
C LEU A 57 -33.25 14.74 -13.80
N LEU A 58 -33.18 14.01 -14.91
CA LEU A 58 -32.49 12.72 -14.99
C LEU A 58 -31.00 12.88 -14.70
N SER A 59 -30.37 13.92 -15.23
CA SER A 59 -28.95 14.22 -14.99
C SER A 59 -28.68 14.51 -13.52
N ILE A 60 -29.51 15.35 -12.89
CA ILE A 60 -29.37 15.66 -11.45
C ILE A 60 -29.66 14.41 -10.60
N ALA A 61 -30.63 13.58 -10.99
CA ALA A 61 -30.92 12.33 -10.28
C ALA A 61 -29.73 11.35 -10.33
N ILE A 62 -29.14 11.14 -11.51
CA ILE A 62 -27.95 10.28 -11.67
C ILE A 62 -26.74 10.88 -10.96
N LEU A 63 -26.53 12.20 -11.07
CA LEU A 63 -25.45 12.90 -10.39
C LEU A 63 -25.58 12.79 -8.87
N GLY A 64 -26.77 13.05 -8.33
CA GLY A 64 -27.06 12.93 -6.90
C GLY A 64 -26.84 11.51 -6.39
N GLY A 65 -27.32 10.51 -7.13
CA GLY A 65 -27.08 9.10 -6.81
C GLY A 65 -25.60 8.73 -6.84
N SER A 66 -24.86 9.18 -7.85
CA SER A 66 -23.42 8.92 -7.98
C SER A 66 -22.62 9.59 -6.86
N LEU A 67 -22.95 10.84 -6.52
CA LEU A 67 -22.31 11.58 -5.44
C LEU A 67 -22.54 10.94 -4.07
N ALA A 68 -23.75 10.42 -3.83
CA ALA A 68 -24.06 9.68 -2.61
C ALA A 68 -23.19 8.41 -2.48
N VAL A 69 -23.07 7.62 -3.55
CA VAL A 69 -22.22 6.42 -3.57
C VAL A 69 -20.74 6.78 -3.39
N LEU A 70 -20.24 7.82 -4.08
CA LEU A 70 -18.86 8.27 -3.94
C LEU A 70 -18.55 8.76 -2.52
N SER A 71 -19.49 9.46 -1.88
CA SER A 71 -19.33 9.90 -0.48
C SER A 71 -19.19 8.70 0.46
N GLN A 72 -19.98 7.65 0.26
CA GLN A 72 -19.89 6.45 1.09
C GLN A 72 -18.55 5.72 0.88
N LEU A 73 -18.12 5.59 -0.37
CA LEU A 73 -16.82 5.00 -0.71
C LEU A 73 -15.65 5.80 -0.10
N ALA A 74 -15.73 7.13 -0.10
CA ALA A 74 -14.70 7.98 0.49
C ALA A 74 -14.57 7.74 2.00
N LEU A 75 -15.69 7.68 2.73
CA LEU A 75 -15.70 7.44 4.18
C LEU A 75 -15.15 6.05 4.53
N THR A 76 -15.63 5.00 3.85
CA THR A 76 -15.10 3.64 4.07
C THR A 76 -13.61 3.55 3.71
N GLY A 77 -13.18 4.25 2.65
CA GLY A 77 -11.78 4.30 2.24
C GLY A 77 -10.89 4.97 3.27
N THR A 78 -11.35 6.04 3.92
CA THR A 78 -10.58 6.71 4.98
C THR A 78 -10.46 5.87 6.24
N ASP A 79 -11.53 5.18 6.64
CA ASP A 79 -11.53 4.31 7.81
C ASP A 79 -10.59 3.12 7.61
N ALA A 80 -10.71 2.44 6.46
CA ALA A 80 -9.84 1.32 6.12
C ALA A 80 -8.36 1.75 6.00
N ALA A 81 -8.09 2.93 5.45
CA ALA A 81 -6.72 3.44 5.37
C ALA A 81 -6.12 3.75 6.76
N ARG A 82 -6.95 4.24 7.69
CA ARG A 82 -6.55 4.50 9.07
C ARG A 82 -6.21 3.20 9.80
N GLU A 83 -7.10 2.22 9.73
CA GLU A 83 -6.90 0.89 10.33
C GLU A 83 -5.63 0.21 9.80
N ALA A 84 -5.42 0.22 8.48
CA ALA A 84 -4.23 -0.37 7.86
C ALA A 84 -2.91 0.30 8.31
N ARG A 85 -2.94 1.62 8.50
CA ARG A 85 -1.78 2.38 9.00
C ARG A 85 -1.47 2.03 10.44
N GLU A 86 -2.48 1.98 11.30
CA GLU A 86 -2.35 1.66 12.72
C GLU A 86 -1.86 0.22 12.91
N LEU A 87 -2.36 -0.73 12.11
CA LEU A 87 -1.86 -2.12 12.09
C LEU A 87 -0.39 -2.20 11.67
N SER A 88 -0.01 -1.51 10.59
CA SER A 88 1.39 -1.49 10.12
C SER A 88 2.35 -0.94 11.18
N MET A 89 1.90 0.09 11.90
CA MET A 89 2.64 0.69 13.01
C MET A 89 2.74 -0.27 14.19
N ALA A 90 1.63 -0.92 14.58
CA ALA A 90 1.61 -1.92 15.64
C ALA A 90 2.57 -3.08 15.33
N GLN A 91 2.62 -3.54 14.07
CA GLN A 91 3.56 -4.56 13.62
C GLN A 91 5.02 -4.09 13.75
N MET A 92 5.35 -2.88 13.29
CA MET A 92 6.70 -2.32 13.41
C MET A 92 7.15 -2.22 14.87
N ILE A 93 6.28 -1.70 15.75
CA ILE A 93 6.55 -1.58 17.19
C ILE A 93 6.75 -2.96 17.81
N CYS A 94 5.88 -3.92 17.47
CA CYS A 94 5.96 -5.28 17.97
C CYS A 94 7.29 -5.95 17.58
N GLN A 95 7.71 -5.81 16.32
CA GLN A 95 9.00 -6.32 15.84
C GLN A 95 10.19 -5.64 16.52
N THR A 96 10.12 -4.32 16.72
CA THR A 96 11.16 -3.54 17.40
C THR A 96 11.32 -3.99 18.85
N LYS A 97 10.21 -4.05 19.59
CA LYS A 97 10.21 -4.48 21.01
C LYS A 97 10.64 -5.92 21.17
N LEU A 98 10.21 -6.80 20.27
CA LEU A 98 10.67 -8.19 20.26
C LEU A 98 12.18 -8.28 20.01
N SER A 99 12.70 -7.50 19.06
CA SER A 99 14.15 -7.46 18.80
C SER A 99 14.94 -6.90 19.98
N GLU A 100 14.41 -5.87 20.64
CA GLU A 100 14.99 -5.31 21.88
C GLU A 100 15.10 -6.36 22.99
N ILE A 101 14.07 -7.21 23.16
CA ILE A 101 14.08 -8.32 24.13
C ILE A 101 15.11 -9.37 23.72
N LEU A 102 15.19 -9.74 22.44
CA LEU A 102 16.12 -10.76 21.96
C LEU A 102 17.59 -10.32 22.03
N LEU A 103 17.87 -9.02 21.96
CA LEU A 103 19.24 -8.49 22.07
C LEU A 103 19.74 -8.48 23.52
N GLN A 104 18.84 -8.55 24.49
CA GLN A 104 19.20 -8.66 25.90
C GLN A 104 19.64 -10.11 26.17
N ASN A 105 20.90 -10.29 26.59
CA ASN A 105 21.42 -11.63 26.94
C ASN A 105 20.96 -12.07 28.34
N VAL A 106 19.70 -11.83 28.69
CA VAL A 106 19.08 -12.18 29.97
C VAL A 106 17.69 -12.76 29.72
N SER A 107 17.22 -13.63 30.62
CA SER A 107 15.92 -14.29 30.42
C SER A 107 14.79 -13.26 30.45
N PRO A 108 13.93 -13.23 29.41
CA PRO A 108 12.89 -12.22 29.29
C PRO A 108 11.85 -12.38 30.40
N GLN A 109 11.33 -11.25 30.86
CA GLN A 109 10.26 -11.19 31.86
C GLN A 109 8.97 -10.71 31.21
N SER A 110 7.84 -11.19 31.74
CA SER A 110 6.52 -10.69 31.31
C SER A 110 6.35 -9.23 31.71
N VAL A 111 5.84 -8.43 30.78
CA VAL A 111 5.62 -6.99 30.96
C VAL A 111 4.11 -6.74 30.85
N PRO A 112 3.47 -6.17 31.87
CA PRO A 112 2.07 -5.79 31.79
C PRO A 112 1.87 -4.66 30.79
N ASN A 113 0.62 -4.39 30.43
CA ASN A 113 0.31 -3.38 29.41
C ASN A 113 0.95 -2.02 29.74
N SER A 114 1.90 -1.59 28.91
CA SER A 114 2.76 -0.43 29.13
C SER A 114 2.75 0.49 27.91
N SER A 115 2.87 1.79 28.14
CA SER A 115 2.85 2.79 27.07
C SER A 115 4.12 2.75 26.24
N VAL A 116 4.00 2.94 24.92
CA VAL A 116 5.13 3.07 24.01
C VAL A 116 5.53 4.55 23.94
N GLU A 117 6.74 4.86 24.41
CA GLU A 117 7.32 6.20 24.25
C GLU A 117 7.68 6.44 22.78
N SER A 118 6.78 7.09 22.04
CA SER A 118 7.05 7.49 20.66
C SER A 118 7.94 8.74 20.65
N SER A 119 9.19 8.62 20.21
CA SER A 119 10.04 9.79 19.91
C SER A 119 9.83 10.34 18.48
N ASP A 120 9.20 9.57 17.61
CA ASP A 120 8.89 9.97 16.23
C ASP A 120 7.64 9.21 15.79
N SER A 121 6.47 9.85 15.80
CA SER A 121 5.28 9.26 15.20
C SER A 121 4.29 10.34 14.83
N GLY A 122 4.08 10.49 13.52
CA GLY A 122 2.84 11.07 12.99
C GLY A 122 1.60 10.18 13.22
N SER A 123 1.61 9.34 14.26
CA SER A 123 0.43 8.61 14.73
C SER A 123 -0.38 9.55 15.62
N MET A 124 -1.69 9.63 15.36
CA MET A 124 -2.60 10.40 16.20
C MET A 124 -3.07 9.64 17.45
N VAL A 125 -2.66 8.39 17.63
CA VAL A 125 -3.18 7.50 18.68
C VAL A 125 -2.07 6.92 19.56
N PRO A 126 -2.32 6.75 20.87
CA PRO A 126 -1.37 6.13 21.78
C PRO A 126 -1.31 4.62 21.55
N PHE A 127 -0.09 4.07 21.62
CA PHE A 127 0.16 2.64 21.54
C PHE A 127 0.58 2.09 22.90
N PHE A 128 0.08 0.90 23.20
CA PHE A 128 0.50 0.13 24.36
C PHE A 128 1.04 -1.22 23.92
N TYR A 129 2.01 -1.75 24.67
CA TYR A 129 2.55 -3.06 24.45
C TYR A 129 2.52 -3.90 25.73
N SER A 130 2.38 -5.20 25.56
CA SER A 130 2.53 -6.19 26.63
C SER A 130 3.41 -7.33 26.13
N VAL A 131 4.10 -7.97 27.07
CA VAL A 131 4.97 -9.12 26.81
C VAL A 131 4.52 -10.25 27.71
N ASP A 132 4.20 -11.39 27.10
CA ASP A 132 3.90 -12.64 27.78
C ASP A 132 5.00 -13.65 27.46
N VAL A 133 5.65 -14.16 28.49
CA VAL A 133 6.73 -15.15 28.38
C VAL A 133 6.24 -16.45 29.01
N GLN A 134 6.25 -17.53 28.23
CA GLN A 134 5.83 -18.86 28.69
C GLN A 134 6.86 -19.91 28.28
N PRO A 135 7.05 -20.98 29.07
CA PRO A 135 7.78 -22.16 28.61
C PRO A 135 7.14 -22.74 27.34
N ALA A 136 7.97 -23.08 26.36
CA ALA A 136 7.49 -23.74 25.14
C ALA A 136 7.37 -25.25 25.33
N SER A 137 6.83 -25.95 24.33
CA SER A 137 6.63 -27.41 24.39
C SER A 137 7.93 -28.21 24.42
N LEU A 138 9.04 -27.62 23.95
CA LEU A 138 10.37 -28.22 24.02
C LEU A 138 11.10 -27.63 25.24
N ASP A 139 11.73 -28.51 26.01
CA ASP A 139 12.48 -28.10 27.19
C ASP A 139 13.60 -27.12 26.83
N GLY A 140 13.79 -26.12 27.67
CA GLY A 140 14.76 -25.05 27.45
C GLY A 140 14.42 -24.01 26.39
N LEU A 141 13.22 -24.05 25.78
CA LEU A 141 12.70 -22.99 24.92
C LEU A 141 11.67 -22.12 25.66
N LEU A 142 11.72 -20.82 25.40
CA LEU A 142 10.73 -19.84 25.81
C LEU A 142 9.95 -19.34 24.59
N ALA A 143 8.62 -19.26 24.73
CA ALA A 143 7.74 -18.59 23.81
C ALA A 143 7.48 -17.16 24.31
N VAL A 144 8.08 -16.18 23.64
CA VAL A 144 7.89 -14.76 23.93
C VAL A 144 6.83 -14.23 22.99
N ARG A 145 5.69 -13.80 23.52
CA ARG A 145 4.61 -13.14 22.79
C ARG A 145 4.59 -11.66 23.14
N VAL A 146 4.80 -10.83 22.13
CA VAL A 146 4.60 -9.38 22.25
C VAL A 146 3.26 -9.04 21.61
N THR A 147 2.41 -8.31 22.32
CA THR A 147 1.15 -7.77 21.80
C THR A 147 1.20 -6.27 21.85
N VAL A 148 0.81 -5.62 20.76
CA VAL A 148 0.73 -4.16 20.63
C VAL A 148 -0.69 -3.77 20.26
N GLU A 149 -1.23 -2.78 20.97
CA GLU A 149 -2.59 -2.27 20.80
C GLU A 149 -2.54 -0.77 20.52
N ALA A 150 -3.22 -0.36 19.44
CA ALA A 150 -3.52 1.04 19.14
C ALA A 150 -4.80 1.40 19.91
N SER A 151 -4.66 2.17 20.99
CA SER A 151 -5.81 2.56 21.81
C SER A 151 -6.63 3.63 21.10
N ASP A 152 -7.95 3.49 21.16
CA ASP A 152 -8.85 4.55 20.72
C ASP A 152 -8.77 5.74 21.72
N PRO A 153 -8.44 6.96 21.27
CA PRO A 153 -8.43 8.13 22.15
C PRO A 153 -9.80 8.46 22.75
N ASP A 154 -10.91 8.04 22.12
CA ASP A 154 -12.27 8.28 22.59
C ASP A 154 -12.75 7.21 23.60
N GLY A 155 -11.88 6.24 23.95
CA GLY A 155 -12.17 5.18 24.92
C GLY A 155 -12.98 4.02 24.36
N GLY A 156 -13.09 3.89 23.04
CA GLY A 156 -13.65 2.73 22.36
C GLY A 156 -12.70 1.53 22.32
N PRO A 157 -13.05 0.48 21.55
CA PRO A 157 -12.17 -0.68 21.35
C PRO A 157 -10.86 -0.26 20.67
N ALA A 158 -9.80 -1.05 20.87
CA ALA A 158 -8.53 -0.82 20.19
C ALA A 158 -8.75 -0.77 18.66
N LEU A 159 -8.20 0.27 18.03
CA LEU A 159 -8.36 0.49 16.59
C LEU A 159 -7.58 -0.54 15.77
N ALA A 160 -6.49 -1.05 16.33
CA ALA A 160 -5.72 -2.15 15.78
C ALA A 160 -5.01 -2.91 16.91
N THR A 161 -4.95 -4.23 16.78
CA THR A 161 -4.19 -5.10 17.68
C THR A 161 -3.32 -6.04 16.85
N TYR A 162 -2.05 -6.16 17.21
CA TYR A 162 -1.12 -7.08 16.56
C TYR A 162 -0.30 -7.84 17.59
N SER A 163 -0.16 -9.15 17.41
CA SER A 163 0.65 -10.00 18.27
C SER A 163 1.66 -10.80 17.46
N LEU A 164 2.90 -10.85 17.93
CA LEU A 164 3.98 -11.66 17.38
C LEU A 164 4.54 -12.59 18.45
N THR A 165 4.68 -13.87 18.11
CA THR A 165 5.30 -14.86 18.99
C THR A 165 6.61 -15.34 18.40
N ARG A 166 7.68 -15.31 19.21
CA ARG A 166 8.99 -15.86 18.85
C ARG A 166 9.42 -16.88 19.88
N TRP A 167 9.95 -18.00 19.41
CA TRP A 167 10.60 -18.98 20.26
C TRP A 167 12.10 -18.67 20.32
N MET A 168 12.66 -18.75 21.52
CA MET A 168 14.09 -18.59 21.77
C MET A 168 14.55 -19.59 22.81
N ILE A 169 15.85 -19.91 22.80
CA ILE A 169 16.47 -20.69 23.87
C ILE A 169 16.53 -19.82 25.12
N ASP A 170 16.22 -20.38 26.28
CA ASP A 170 16.35 -19.66 27.55
C ASP A 170 17.83 -19.35 27.81
N PRO A 171 18.26 -18.07 27.81
CA PRO A 171 19.66 -17.72 28.03
C PRO A 171 20.14 -18.09 29.45
N ALA A 172 19.23 -18.29 30.42
CA ALA A 172 19.60 -18.77 31.75
C ALA A 172 20.18 -20.19 31.76
N LEU A 173 19.96 -20.99 30.70
CA LEU A 173 20.58 -22.30 30.57
C LEU A 173 22.10 -22.23 30.38
N GLY A 174 22.65 -21.07 29.99
CA GLY A 174 24.09 -20.88 29.88
C GLY A 174 24.77 -21.80 28.86
N LEU A 175 24.06 -22.21 27.79
CA LEU A 175 24.58 -23.13 26.78
C LEU A 175 25.91 -22.65 26.18
N GLU A 176 26.05 -21.36 25.89
CA GLU A 176 27.30 -20.83 25.31
C GLU A 176 28.52 -21.01 26.24
N ALA A 177 28.33 -20.85 27.56
CA ALA A 177 29.41 -21.04 28.53
C ALA A 177 29.76 -22.52 28.69
N ALA A 178 28.76 -23.42 28.64
CA ALA A 178 28.97 -24.85 28.69
C ALA A 178 29.69 -25.38 27.44
N GLU A 179 29.29 -24.92 26.24
CA GLU A 179 29.93 -25.26 24.97
C GLU A 179 31.38 -24.78 24.91
N ALA A 180 31.66 -23.55 25.35
CA ALA A 180 33.02 -23.01 25.39
C ALA A 180 33.94 -23.78 26.35
N ALA A 181 33.43 -24.21 27.51
CA ALA A 181 34.19 -25.02 28.46
C ALA A 181 34.50 -26.42 27.90
N GLU A 182 33.55 -27.05 27.20
CA GLU A 182 33.77 -28.34 26.55
C GLU A 182 34.80 -28.24 25.40
N GLN A 183 34.74 -27.18 24.60
CA GLN A 183 35.69 -26.97 23.52
C GLN A 183 37.12 -26.75 24.05
N ALA A 184 37.27 -25.96 25.12
CA ALA A 184 38.56 -25.77 25.77
C ALA A 184 39.13 -27.08 26.36
N ALA A 185 38.27 -27.95 26.89
CA ALA A 185 38.68 -29.28 27.37
C ALA A 185 39.20 -30.16 26.21
N LYS A 186 38.49 -30.17 25.07
CA LYS A 186 38.92 -30.92 23.87
C LYS A 186 40.26 -30.43 23.31
N ASP A 187 40.48 -29.11 23.29
CA ASP A 187 41.73 -28.52 22.80
C ASP A 187 42.91 -28.82 23.75
N ALA A 188 42.67 -28.87 25.07
CA ALA A 188 43.66 -29.29 26.05
C ALA A 188 44.02 -30.78 25.91
N GLU A 189 43.04 -31.65 25.67
CA GLU A 189 43.28 -33.08 25.41
C GLU A 189 44.04 -33.30 24.10
N ALA A 190 43.75 -32.53 23.05
CA ALA A 190 44.43 -32.61 21.76
C ALA A 190 45.90 -32.15 21.83
N SER A 191 46.19 -31.06 22.56
CA SER A 191 47.56 -30.56 22.76
C SER A 191 48.41 -31.51 23.61
N THR A 192 47.85 -32.10 24.66
CA THR A 192 48.53 -33.11 25.49
C THR A 192 48.90 -34.37 24.69
N SER A 193 48.10 -34.70 23.66
CA SER A 193 48.35 -35.85 22.77
C SER A 193 49.44 -35.58 21.72
N GLN A 194 49.73 -34.32 21.39
CA GLN A 194 50.77 -33.92 20.43
C GLN A 194 52.18 -33.81 21.03
N GLU A 195 52.31 -33.53 22.34
CA GLU A 195 53.61 -33.49 23.02
C GLU A 195 54.15 -34.87 23.44
N ALA A 196 53.32 -35.92 23.42
CA ALA A 196 53.67 -37.26 23.86
C ALA A 196 54.15 -38.20 22.73
N GLY A 197 54.39 -37.70 21.51
CA GLY A 197 54.90 -38.44 20.35
C GLY A 197 56.23 -37.91 19.85
#